data_AF-A0A442Y945-F1
#
_entry.id   AF-A0A442Y945-F1
#
_cell.length_a   1.000
_cell.length_b   1.000
_cell.length_c   1.000
_cell.angle_alpha   90.00
_cell.angle_beta   90.00
_cell.angle_gamma   90.00
#
_symmetry.space_group_name_H-M   'P 1'
#
loop_
_entity.id
_entity.type
_entity.pdbx_description
1 polymer ?
#
loop_
_entity_poly.entity_id
_entity_poly.type
_entity_poly.pdbx_seq_one_letter_code
_entity_poly.pdbx_strand_id
1 'polypeptide(L)'
;QRYADVLWANMEFHFAVYTCCGMPYLLSTIETLWLRIGPSFHDLYPEFAIQKYGVHNHEVVMESLREGDNRAVRAAFENDIRDGYRRLRQAIRARSD
;
A
#
# COMPACT_ATOMS: atom_id res chain seq x y z
N GLN A 1 -17.53 -6.61 -3.95
CA GLN A 1 -16.13 -6.73 -4.40
C GLN A 1 -15.47 -7.77 -3.51
N ARG A 2 -14.76 -8.77 -4.05
CA ARG A 2 -14.13 -9.79 -3.19
C ARG A 2 -12.88 -9.15 -2.56
N TYR A 3 -12.62 -9.44 -1.30
CA TYR A 3 -11.46 -8.92 -0.54
C TYR A 3 -10.13 -9.09 -1.31
N ALA A 4 -9.94 -10.25 -1.94
CA ALA A 4 -8.77 -10.54 -2.75
C ALA A 4 -8.59 -9.54 -3.90
N ASP A 5 -9.69 -9.04 -4.48
CA ASP A 5 -9.65 -8.09 -5.60
C ASP A 5 -9.11 -6.72 -5.15
N VAL A 6 -9.46 -6.27 -3.94
CA VAL A 6 -8.98 -4.99 -3.39
C VAL A 6 -7.50 -5.06 -3.04
N LEU A 7 -7.06 -6.15 -2.40
CA LEU A 7 -5.64 -6.35 -2.13
C LEU A 7 -4.82 -6.54 -3.40
N TRP A 8 -5.37 -7.23 -4.39
CA TRP A 8 -4.75 -7.36 -5.69
C TRP A 8 -4.58 -5.99 -6.36
N ALA A 9 -5.63 -5.19 -6.42
CA ALA A 9 -5.58 -3.85 -7.00
C ALA A 9 -4.58 -2.93 -6.26
N ASN A 10 -4.51 -3.02 -4.92
CA ASN A 10 -3.52 -2.30 -4.13
C ASN A 10 -2.09 -2.70 -4.51
N MET A 11 -1.80 -4.02 -4.54
CA MET A 11 -0.51 -4.53 -4.98
C MET A 11 -0.18 -4.05 -6.39
N GLU A 12 -1.10 -4.24 -7.33
CA GLU A 12 -0.92 -3.88 -8.74
C GLU A 12 -0.60 -2.38 -8.90
N PHE A 13 -1.29 -1.51 -8.16
CA PHE A 13 -1.01 -0.07 -8.16
C PHE A 13 0.44 0.25 -7.73
N HIS A 14 0.87 -0.27 -6.58
CA HIS A 14 2.22 -0.02 -6.08
C HIS A 14 3.29 -0.56 -7.05
N PHE A 15 3.13 -1.80 -7.52
CA PHE A 15 4.11 -2.43 -8.41
C PHE A 15 4.12 -1.83 -9.82
N ALA A 16 2.99 -1.32 -10.32
CA ALA A 16 2.96 -0.58 -11.58
C ALA A 16 3.89 0.64 -11.54
N VAL A 17 3.96 1.35 -10.41
CA VAL A 17 4.87 2.50 -10.26
C VAL A 17 6.30 2.04 -9.96
N TYR A 18 6.48 1.06 -9.07
CA TYR A 18 7.82 0.60 -8.70
C TYR A 18 8.58 0.02 -9.91
N THR A 19 7.91 -0.70 -10.80
CA THR A 19 8.57 -1.31 -11.97
C THR A 19 9.18 -0.28 -12.92
N CYS A 20 8.68 0.95 -12.95
CA CYS A 20 9.24 2.04 -13.74
C CYS A 20 10.66 2.46 -13.31
N CYS A 21 11.12 2.09 -12.10
CA CYS A 21 12.46 2.48 -11.64
C CYS A 21 13.61 1.74 -12.35
N GLY A 22 13.34 0.62 -13.04
CA GLY A 22 14.37 -0.15 -13.74
C GLY A 22 15.44 -0.78 -12.83
N MET A 23 15.16 -0.91 -11.52
CA MET A 23 16.09 -1.44 -10.52
C MET A 23 15.67 -2.85 -10.06
N PRO A 24 16.08 -3.94 -10.75
CA PRO A 24 15.55 -5.28 -10.51
C PRO A 24 15.84 -5.82 -9.09
N TYR A 25 17.00 -5.49 -8.52
CA TYR A 25 17.34 -5.91 -7.15
C TYR A 25 16.45 -5.22 -6.10
N LEU A 26 16.14 -3.94 -6.31
CA LEU A 26 15.23 -3.19 -5.44
C LEU A 26 13.82 -3.77 -5.51
N LEU A 27 13.33 -4.06 -6.72
CA LEU A 27 12.01 -4.67 -6.92
C LEU A 27 11.90 -6.03 -6.22
N SER A 28 12.90 -6.91 -6.38
CA SER A 28 12.93 -8.21 -5.70
C SER A 28 12.92 -8.07 -4.16
N THR A 29 13.61 -7.05 -3.64
CA THR A 29 13.59 -6.74 -2.20
C THR A 29 12.18 -6.31 -1.75
N ILE A 30 11.53 -5.40 -2.49
CA ILE A 30 10.18 -4.93 -2.19
C ILE A 30 9.16 -6.08 -2.27
N GLU A 31 9.25 -6.93 -3.29
CA GLU A 31 8.39 -8.11 -3.47
C GLU A 31 8.52 -9.08 -2.30
N THR A 32 9.74 -9.37 -1.86
CA THR A 32 9.98 -10.23 -0.70
C THR A 32 9.34 -9.64 0.57
N LEU A 33 9.45 -8.33 0.79
CA LEU A 33 8.82 -7.65 1.92
C LEU A 33 7.29 -7.70 1.81
N TRP A 34 6.74 -7.49 0.61
CA TRP A 34 5.31 -7.57 0.34
C TRP A 34 4.75 -8.96 0.67
N LEU A 35 5.39 -10.04 0.22
CA LEU A 35 4.94 -11.41 0.49
C LEU A 35 4.93 -11.75 1.99
N ARG A 36 5.85 -11.16 2.78
CA ARG A 36 5.90 -11.37 4.24
C ARG A 36 4.77 -10.65 4.97
N ILE A 37 4.39 -9.45 4.53
CA ILE A 37 3.33 -8.64 5.16
C ILE A 37 1.93 -8.94 4.60
N GLY A 38 1.86 -9.48 3.38
CA GLY A 38 0.64 -9.84 2.64
C GLY A 38 -0.40 -10.58 3.48
N PRO A 39 -0.05 -11.68 4.16
CA PRO A 39 -0.97 -12.43 5.02
C PRO A 39 -1.54 -11.60 6.17
N SER A 40 -0.78 -10.66 6.73
CA SER A 40 -1.22 -9.79 7.82
C SER A 40 -2.31 -8.80 7.39
N PHE A 41 -2.45 -8.52 6.10
CA PHE A 41 -3.56 -7.72 5.61
C PHE A 41 -4.91 -8.44 5.70
N HIS A 42 -4.95 -9.77 5.86
CA HIS A 42 -6.20 -10.48 6.13
C HIS A 42 -6.83 -10.04 7.44
N ASP A 43 -6.00 -9.71 8.43
CA ASP A 43 -6.42 -9.29 9.78
C ASP A 43 -6.97 -7.85 9.86
N LEU A 44 -6.90 -7.09 8.77
CA LEU A 44 -7.39 -5.70 8.70
C LEU A 44 -8.86 -5.58 8.24
N TYR A 45 -9.52 -6.70 7.94
CA TYR A 45 -10.83 -6.71 7.32
C TYR A 45 -11.92 -7.26 8.25
N PRO A 46 -13.17 -6.76 8.14
CA PRO A 46 -13.72 -5.96 7.03
C PRO A 46 -13.53 -4.43 7.12
N GLU A 47 -13.11 -3.89 8.26
CA GLU A 47 -13.15 -2.44 8.54
C GLU A 47 -12.32 -1.62 7.53
N PHE A 48 -11.18 -2.15 7.09
CA PHE A 48 -10.28 -1.45 6.18
C PHE A 48 -10.84 -1.26 4.76
N ALA A 49 -11.58 -2.25 4.23
CA ALA A 49 -12.25 -2.14 2.92
C ALA A 49 -13.34 -1.08 2.94
N ILE A 50 -14.13 -1.07 4.01
CA ILE A 50 -15.34 -0.25 4.12
C ILE A 50 -14.98 1.23 4.19
N GLN A 51 -13.87 1.55 4.86
CA GLN A 51 -13.46 2.92 5.10
C GLN A 51 -12.58 3.52 4.00
N LYS A 52 -12.33 2.80 2.90
CA LYS A 52 -11.53 3.26 1.73
C LYS A 52 -10.18 3.86 2.11
N TYR A 53 -9.51 3.25 3.09
CA TYR A 53 -8.21 3.75 3.54
C TYR A 53 -7.13 3.58 2.47
N GLY A 54 -6.21 4.54 2.39
CA GLY A 54 -5.15 4.59 1.38
C GLY A 54 -5.58 5.25 0.05
N VAL A 55 -6.87 5.31 -0.26
CA VAL A 55 -7.37 5.88 -1.53
C VAL A 55 -6.88 7.32 -1.74
N HIS A 56 -6.92 8.16 -0.71
CA HIS A 56 -6.43 9.54 -0.83
C HIS A 56 -4.93 9.60 -1.15
N ASN A 57 -4.10 8.76 -0.52
CA ASN A 57 -2.67 8.76 -0.81
C ASN A 57 -2.40 8.25 -2.23
N HIS A 58 -3.16 7.27 -2.71
CA HIS A 58 -3.09 6.79 -4.10
C HIS A 58 -3.50 7.88 -5.10
N GLU A 59 -4.55 8.63 -4.80
CA GLU A 59 -4.97 9.80 -5.60
C GLU A 59 -3.85 10.85 -5.67
N VAL A 60 -3.22 11.16 -4.54
CA VAL A 60 -2.09 12.11 -4.49
C VAL A 60 -0.89 11.58 -5.29
N VAL A 61 -0.57 10.28 -5.20
CA VAL A 61 0.47 9.66 -6.04
C VAL A 61 0.14 9.83 -7.52
N MET A 62 -1.09 9.51 -7.94
CA MET A 62 -1.50 9.61 -9.35
C MET A 62 -1.40 11.03 -9.87
N GLU A 63 -1.83 12.02 -9.08
CA GLU A 63 -1.76 13.42 -9.49
C GLU A 63 -0.32 13.93 -9.53
N SER A 64 0.47 13.63 -8.50
CA SER A 64 1.89 14.01 -8.45
C SER A 64 2.69 13.41 -9.60
N LEU A 65 2.33 12.19 -10.05
CA LEU A 65 2.92 11.56 -11.24
C LEU A 65 2.55 12.31 -12.52
N ARG A 66 1.31 12.80 -12.66
CA ARG A 66 0.88 13.61 -13.82
C ARG A 66 1.59 14.95 -13.89
N GLU A 67 1.82 15.57 -12.73
CA GLU A 67 2.50 16.86 -12.61
C GLU A 67 4.04 16.74 -12.70
N GLY A 68 4.58 15.52 -12.59
CA GLY A 68 6.02 15.28 -12.56
C GLY A 68 6.70 15.67 -11.24
N ASP A 69 5.94 15.82 -10.15
CA ASP A 69 6.48 16.15 -8.83
C ASP A 69 6.98 14.88 -8.11
N ASN A 70 8.23 14.53 -8.39
CA ASN A 70 8.89 13.38 -7.78
C ASN A 70 8.97 13.46 -6.24
N ARG A 71 9.00 14.66 -5.65
CA ARG A 71 9.05 14.81 -4.18
C ARG A 71 7.69 14.50 -3.58
N ALA A 72 6.61 14.97 -4.19
CA ALA A 72 5.26 14.68 -3.77
C ALA A 72 4.93 13.19 -3.94
N VAL A 73 5.32 12.56 -5.07
CA VAL A 73 5.18 11.11 -5.28
C VAL A 73 5.84 10.32 -4.15
N ARG A 74 7.10 10.65 -3.83
CA ARG A 74 7.83 10.00 -2.73
C ARG A 74 7.10 10.15 -1.40
N ALA A 75 6.72 11.37 -1.05
CA ALA A 75 6.05 11.66 0.22
C ALA A 75 4.71 10.92 0.34
N ALA A 76 3.94 10.85 -0.74
CA ALA A 76 2.66 10.17 -0.78
C ALA A 76 2.79 8.65 -0.56
N PHE A 77 3.77 7.99 -1.20
CA PHE A 77 4.05 6.58 -0.93
C PHE A 77 4.55 6.33 0.50
N GLU A 78 5.44 7.17 1.03
CA GLU A 78 5.93 7.05 2.40
C GLU A 78 4.78 7.18 3.41
N ASN A 79 3.84 8.10 3.17
CA ASN A 79 2.65 8.27 3.99
C ASN A 79 1.70 7.08 3.89
N ASP A 80 1.45 6.57 2.68
CA ASP A 80 0.59 5.41 2.47
C ASP A 80 1.06 4.17 3.24
N ILE A 81 2.35 3.85 3.13
CA ILE A 81 2.97 2.73 3.84
C ILE A 81 2.88 2.93 5.36
N ARG A 82 3.15 4.15 5.85
CA ARG A 82 3.12 4.47 7.28
C ARG A 82 1.71 4.39 7.85
N ASP A 83 0.72 4.86 7.11
CA ASP A 83 -0.68 4.78 7.51
C ASP A 83 -1.18 3.33 7.51
N GLY A 84 -0.87 2.56 6.46
CA GLY A 84 -1.13 1.12 6.43
C GLY A 84 -0.55 0.40 7.65
N TYR A 85 0.71 0.68 8.00
CA TYR A 85 1.35 0.12 9.21
C TYR A 85 0.62 0.50 10.50
N ARG A 86 0.27 1.78 10.69
CA ARG A 86 -0.44 2.25 11.89
C ARG A 86 -1.76 1.50 12.07
N ARG A 87 -2.50 1.27 10.99
CA ARG A 87 -3.77 0.53 11.01
C ARG A 87 -3.57 -0.95 11.31
N LEU A 88 -2.60 -1.59 10.64
CA LEU A 88 -2.27 -2.98 10.90
C LEU A 88 -1.92 -3.19 12.39
N ARG A 89 -1.10 -2.30 12.94
CA ARG A 89 -0.73 -2.32 14.35
C ARG A 89 -1.93 -2.18 15.28
N GLN A 90 -2.89 -1.32 14.94
CA GLN A 90 -4.11 -1.12 15.73
C GLN A 90 -5.01 -2.38 15.69
N ALA A 91 -5.20 -2.98 14.52
CA ALA A 91 -6.00 -4.20 14.37
C ALA A 91 -5.41 -5.39 15.14
N ILE A 92 -4.08 -5.58 15.06
CA ILE A 92 -3.38 -6.63 15.83
C ILE A 92 -3.56 -6.44 17.34
N ARG A 93 -3.47 -5.19 17.83
CA ARG A 93 -3.65 -4.89 19.25
C ARG A 93 -5.08 -5.17 19.73
N ALA A 94 -6.08 -4.72 18.98
CA ALA A 94 -7.49 -4.94 19.32
C ALA A 94 -7.90 -6.41 19.40
N ARG A 95 -7.11 -7.33 18.84
CA ARG A 95 -7.31 -8.79 18.92
C ARG A 95 -6.60 -9.45 20.11
N SER A 96 -5.62 -8.77 20.70
CA SER A 96 -4.81 -9.30 21.80
C SER A 96 -5.39 -8.95 23.18
N ASP A 97 -6.39 -8.05 23.20
CA ASP A 97 -7.20 -7.67 24.35
C ASP A 97 -8.53 -8.45 24.35
#